data_AF-Q0G0U4-F1
#
_entry.id   AF-Q0G0U4-F1
#
_cell.length_a   1.000
_cell.length_b   1.000
_cell.length_c   1.000
_cell.angle_alpha   90.00
_cell.angle_beta   90.00
_cell.angle_gamma   90.00
#
_symmetry.space_group_name_H-M   'P 1'
#
loop_
_entity.id
_entity.type
_entity.pdbx_description
1 polymer ?
#
loop_
_entity_poly.entity_id
_entity_poly.type
_entity_poly.pdbx_seq_one_letter_code
_entity_poly.pdbx_strand_id
1 'polypeptide(L)' 'MERNSLHEEISASYTVFERDGRTFIQINSYGRKTREFQGKTSQSIQLDRVGAEQLHKILSDAFGF' A
#
# COMPACT_ATOMS: atom_id res chain seq x y z
N MET A 1 -3.56 -23.93 6.26
CA MET A 1 -4.83 -23.18 6.29
C MET A 1 -4.68 -22.07 5.26
N GLU A 2 -5.14 -22.28 4.03
CA GLU A 2 -5.10 -21.22 3.02
C GLU A 2 -6.11 -20.13 3.42
N ARG A 3 -5.61 -18.91 3.60
CA ARG A 3 -6.40 -17.78 4.13
C ARG A 3 -6.36 -16.57 3.20
N ASN A 4 -6.09 -16.80 1.92
CA ASN A 4 -6.16 -15.74 0.93
C ASN A 4 -7.59 -15.68 0.40
N SER A 5 -8.40 -14.81 1.00
CA SER A 5 -9.70 -14.43 0.44
C SER A 5 -9.54 -13.21 -0.44
N LEU A 6 -10.35 -13.11 -1.51
CA LEU A 6 -10.43 -11.87 -2.27
C LEU A 6 -10.88 -10.73 -1.35
N HIS A 7 -10.09 -9.66 -1.33
CA HIS A 7 -10.43 -8.44 -0.61
C HIS A 7 -11.44 -7.63 -1.44
N GLU A 8 -12.38 -6.98 -0.76
CA GLU A 8 -13.24 -5.97 -1.39
C GLU A 8 -12.40 -4.74 -1.77
N GLU A 9 -12.80 -4.05 -2.84
CA GLU A 9 -12.20 -2.79 -3.23
C GLU A 9 -12.40 -1.72 -2.14
N ILE A 10 -11.34 -1.00 -1.81
CA ILE A 10 -11.33 0.07 -0.81
C ILE A 10 -10.62 1.30 -1.35
N SER A 11 -10.98 2.47 -0.82
CA SER A 11 -10.28 3.70 -1.14
C SER A 11 -8.88 3.71 -0.52
N ALA A 12 -7.92 4.24 -1.28
CA ALA A 12 -6.56 4.48 -0.83
C ALA A 12 -6.04 5.81 -1.41
N SER A 13 -5.04 6.38 -0.75
CA SER A 13 -4.26 7.51 -1.27
C SER A 13 -2.77 7.18 -1.17
N TYR A 14 -1.95 7.92 -1.90
CA TYR A 14 -0.51 7.88 -1.71
C TYR A 14 0.06 9.28 -1.53
N THR A 15 1.24 9.34 -0.91
CA THR A 15 2.02 10.57 -0.74
C THR A 15 3.47 10.25 -0.99
N VAL A 16 4.15 11.10 -1.76
CA VAL A 16 5.60 11.05 -1.95
C VAL A 16 6.22 12.20 -1.18
N PHE A 17 7.25 11.93 -0.40
CA PHE A 17 7.95 12.95 0.37
C PHE A 17 9.43 12.59 0.53
N GLU A 18 10.23 13.60 0.85
CA GLU A 18 11.65 13.42 1.15
C GLU A 18 11.94 13.60 2.63
N ARG A 19 12.87 12.81 3.15
CA ARG A 19 13.40 12.93 4.50
C ARG A 19 14.86 12.51 4.51
N ASP A 20 15.72 13.37 5.05
CA ASP A 20 17.17 13.11 5.17
C ASP A 20 17.82 12.71 3.83
N GLY A 21 17.41 13.38 2.74
CA GLY A 21 17.89 13.13 1.38
C GLY A 21 17.39 11.82 0.76
N ARG A 22 16.39 11.17 1.35
CA ARG A 22 15.78 9.94 0.83
C ARG A 22 14.33 10.18 0.46
N THR A 23 13.93 9.66 -0.69
CA THR A 23 12.53 9.68 -1.14
C THR A 23 11.77 8.49 -0.58
N PHE A 24 10.55 8.75 -0.11
CA PHE A 24 9.61 7.75 0.38
C PHE A 24 8.28 7.88 -0.35
N ILE A 25 7.63 6.74 -0.56
CA ILE A 25 6.20 6.68 -0.88
C ILE A 25 5.47 6.05 0.29
N GLN A 26 4.38 6.68 0.72
CA GLN A 26 3.44 6.10 1.69
C GLN A 26 2.08 5.91 1.03
N ILE A 27 1.51 4.71 1.15
CA ILE A 27 0.17 4.36 0.70
C ILE A 27 -0.69 4.13 1.93
N ASN A 28 -1.82 4.82 2.01
CA ASN A 28 -2.78 4.70 3.10
C ASN A 28 -4.10 4.16 2.57
N SER A 29 -4.65 3.13 3.21
CA SER A 29 -5.97 2.59 2.88
C SER A 29 -6.98 2.85 4.00
N TYR A 30 -8.24 3.10 3.65
CA TYR A 30 -9.27 3.57 4.60
C TYR A 30 -10.28 2.49 5.00
N GLY A 31 -10.08 1.26 4.53
CA GLY A 31 -11.00 0.14 4.73
C GLY A 31 -12.35 0.30 4.04
N ARG A 32 -13.31 -0.54 4.42
CA ARG A 32 -14.64 -0.58 3.82
C ARG A 32 -15.41 0.71 4.11
N LYS A 33 -16.21 1.16 3.14
CA LYS A 33 -17.09 2.34 3.28
C LYS A 33 -18.13 2.20 4.40
N THR A 34 -18.47 0.97 4.78
CA THR A 34 -19.42 0.66 5.86
C THR A 34 -18.83 0.76 7.26
N ARG A 35 -17.55 1.15 7.41
CA ARG A 35 -16.96 1.38 8.73
C ARG A 35 -17.64 2.55 9.43
N GLU A 36 -17.85 2.37 10.73
CA GLU A 36 -18.37 3.42 11.63
C GLU A 36 -17.52 4.70 11.58
N PHE A 37 -16.20 4.55 11.48
CA PHE A 37 -15.25 5.66 11.35
C PHE A 37 -14.70 5.75 9.92
N GLN A 38 -15.45 6.38 9.04
CA GLN A 38 -15.04 6.62 7.66
C GLN A 38 -13.84 7.58 7.58
N GLY A 39 -12.97 7.38 6.59
CA GLY A 39 -11.81 8.25 6.32
C GLY A 39 -10.60 8.06 7.25
N LYS A 40 -10.72 7.25 8.32
CA LYS A 40 -9.57 6.93 9.16
C LYS A 40 -8.67 5.90 8.46
N THR A 41 -7.37 6.19 8.41
CA THR A 41 -6.37 5.23 7.90
C THR A 41 -6.44 3.93 8.69
N SER A 42 -6.59 2.83 7.98
CA SER A 42 -6.65 1.50 8.55
C SER A 42 -5.36 0.72 8.38
N GLN A 43 -4.64 0.99 7.30
CA GLN A 43 -3.33 0.42 7.03
C GLN A 43 -2.48 1.46 6.31
N SER A 44 -1.19 1.43 6.61
CA SER A 44 -0.17 2.24 5.95
C SER A 44 0.96 1.33 5.49
N ILE A 45 1.39 1.50 4.25
CA ILE A 45 2.61 0.89 3.73
C ILE A 45 3.51 2.03 3.32
N GLN A 46 4.73 2.08 3.85
CA GLN A 46 5.74 3.05 3.46
C GLN A 46 6.94 2.31 2.89
N LEU A 47 7.42 2.78 1.75
CA LEU A 47 8.58 2.22 1.06
C LEU A 47 9.57 3.33 0.77
N ASP A 48 10.84 3.04 1.03
CA ASP A 48 11.94 3.78 0.46
C ASP A 48 12.26 3.22 -0.94
N ARG A 49 13.34 3.72 -1.55
CA ARG A 49 13.79 3.26 -2.87
C ARG A 49 14.00 1.75 -2.95
N VAL A 50 14.69 1.17 -1.96
CA VAL A 50 15.06 -0.26 -1.96
C VAL A 50 13.81 -1.12 -1.78
N GLY A 51 12.93 -0.75 -0.84
CA GLY A 51 11.66 -1.44 -0.63
C GLY A 51 10.75 -1.36 -1.86
N ALA A 52 10.72 -0.22 -2.56
CA ALA A 52 9.94 -0.07 -3.79
C ALA A 52 10.47 -0.95 -4.92
N GLU A 53 11.81 -1.08 -5.08
CA GLU A 53 12.42 -1.98 -6.05
C GLU A 53 12.11 -3.45 -5.77
N GLN A 54 12.12 -3.85 -4.49
CA GLN A 54 11.73 -5.20 -4.08
C GLN A 54 10.26 -5.49 -4.36
N LEU A 55 9.37 -4.55 -4.01
CA LEU A 55 7.94 -4.70 -4.31
C LEU A 55 7.70 -4.78 -5.83
N HIS A 56 8.36 -3.92 -6.61
CA HIS A 56 8.30 -3.96 -8.06
C HIS A 56 8.71 -5.34 -8.60
N LYS A 57 9.81 -5.91 -8.11
CA LYS A 57 10.23 -7.25 -8.50
C LYS A 57 9.18 -8.31 -8.18
N ILE A 58 8.60 -8.30 -6.98
CA ILE A 58 7.55 -9.25 -6.58
C ILE A 58 6.34 -9.13 -7.52
N LEU A 59 5.94 -7.89 -7.86
CA LEU A 59 4.82 -7.65 -8.75
C LEU A 59 5.13 -8.12 -10.18
N SER A 60 6.32 -7.81 -10.73
CA SER A 60 6.76 -8.29 -12.04
C SER A 60 6.83 -9.81 -12.10
N ASP A 61 7.38 -10.46 -11.07
CA ASP A 61 7.44 -11.92 -11.00
C ASP A 61 6.02 -12.55 -10.91
N ALA A 62 5.06 -11.87 -10.29
CA ALA A 62 3.69 -12.37 -10.11
C ALA A 62 2.77 -12.13 -11.33
N PHE A 63 2.95 -11.04 -12.06
CA PHE A 63 2.00 -10.59 -13.08
C PHE A 63 2.62 -10.40 -14.48
N GLY A 64 3.95 -10.48 -14.61
CA GLY A 64 4.64 -10.51 -15.90
C GLY A 64 4.70 -9.17 -16.65
N PHE A 65 4.58 -8.04 -15.95
CA PHE A 65 4.89 -6.72 -16.52
C PHE A 65 6.37 -6.34 -16.37
#